data_AF-A0A9W6GRK2-F1
#
_entry.id   AF-A0A9W6GRK2-F1
#
_cell.length_a   1.000
_cell.length_b   1.000
_cell.length_c   1.000
_cell.angle_alpha   90.00
_cell.angle_beta   90.00
_cell.angle_gamma   90.00
#
_symmetry.space_group_name_H-M   'P 1'
#
loop_
_entity.id
_entity.type
_entity.pdbx_description
1 polymer ?
#
loop_
_entity_poly.entity_id
_entity_poly.type
_entity_poly.pdbx_seq_one_letter_code
_entity_poly.pdbx_strand_id
1 'polypeptide(L)'
;MTAFTFEYSVTGERPIASETIDILHPQEVWCHVEALAVRLGERPGAFIRVRDGKGHAVVRAGVATALASIETCCCKGCPLKKGAPGGARAIPAPCRYDAPCACGPEDGNPH
;
A
#
# COMPACT_ATOMS: atom_id res chain seq x y z
N MET A 1 16.94 6.27 -4.44
CA MET A 1 15.76 5.52 -4.92
C MET A 1 16.09 4.04 -4.91
N THR A 2 15.14 3.21 -4.48
CA THR A 2 15.28 1.75 -4.46
C THR A 2 14.09 1.16 -5.19
N ALA A 3 14.37 0.27 -6.15
CA ALA A 3 13.33 -0.43 -6.88
C ALA A 3 12.64 -1.47 -5.98
N PHE A 4 11.31 -1.46 -5.99
CA PHE A 4 10.48 -2.47 -5.35
C PHE A 4 9.48 -3.03 -6.36
N THR A 5 9.31 -4.34 -6.36
CA THR A 5 8.30 -5.03 -7.17
C THR A 5 7.10 -5.38 -6.30
N PHE A 6 5.94 -4.83 -6.65
CA PHE A 6 4.65 -5.06 -6.03
C PHE A 6 3.87 -6.07 -6.85
N GLU A 7 3.48 -7.18 -6.22
CA GLU A 7 2.78 -8.28 -6.86
C GLU A 7 1.44 -8.49 -6.15
N TYR A 8 0.34 -8.43 -6.89
CA TYR A 8 -0.99 -8.85 -6.42
C TYR A 8 -1.26 -10.26 -6.92
N SER A 9 -1.50 -11.17 -5.99
CA SER A 9 -1.70 -12.59 -6.28
C SER A 9 -2.87 -13.15 -5.48
N VAL A 10 -3.58 -14.12 -6.06
CA VAL A 10 -4.53 -14.97 -5.35
C VAL A 10 -3.87 -16.32 -5.13
N THR A 11 -4.08 -16.92 -3.96
CA THR A 11 -3.48 -18.21 -3.62
C THR A 11 -3.90 -19.28 -4.63
N GLY A 12 -2.93 -19.97 -5.23
CA GLY A 12 -3.19 -21.01 -6.24
C GLY A 12 -3.34 -20.48 -7.66
N GLU A 13 -3.29 -19.17 -7.87
CA GLU A 13 -3.38 -18.52 -9.17
C GLU A 13 -2.04 -17.88 -9.59
N ARG A 14 -1.94 -17.53 -10.87
CA ARG A 14 -0.84 -16.68 -11.35
C ARG A 14 -1.01 -15.25 -10.83
N PRO A 15 0.09 -14.50 -10.67
CA PRO A 15 0.01 -13.09 -10.32
C PRO A 15 -0.93 -12.34 -11.27
N ILE A 16 -1.89 -11.63 -10.70
CA ILE A 16 -2.92 -10.90 -11.45
C ILE A 16 -2.35 -9.55 -11.90
N ALA A 17 -1.49 -8.94 -11.08
CA ALA A 17 -0.76 -7.73 -11.41
C ALA A 17 0.64 -7.77 -10.81
N SER A 18 1.59 -7.16 -11.52
CA SER A 18 2.94 -6.94 -11.04
C SER A 18 3.43 -5.60 -11.57
N GLU A 19 3.94 -4.73 -10.70
CA GLU A 19 4.54 -3.46 -11.08
C GLU A 19 5.84 -3.23 -10.30
N THR A 20 6.83 -2.65 -10.94
CA THR A 20 8.08 -2.24 -10.29
C THR A 20 8.12 -0.72 -10.20
N ILE A 21 8.33 -0.21 -9.00
CA ILE A 21 8.33 1.22 -8.69
C ILE A 21 9.63 1.56 -7.98
N ASP A 22 10.27 2.64 -8.40
CA ASP A 22 11.38 3.25 -7.68
C ASP A 22 10.84 4.12 -6.55
N ILE A 23 11.14 3.73 -5.32
CA ILE A 23 10.67 4.41 -4.12
C ILE A 23 11.83 5.17 -3.48
N LEU A 24 11.59 6.43 -3.13
CA LEU A 24 12.60 7.28 -2.51
C LEU A 24 12.67 7.00 -1.01
N HIS A 25 11.53 6.90 -0.34
CA HIS A 25 11.45 6.64 1.10
C HIS A 25 10.80 5.28 1.36
N PRO A 26 11.45 4.36 2.11
CA PRO A 26 10.88 3.05 2.43
C PRO A 26 9.50 3.10 3.11
N GLN A 27 9.14 4.24 3.69
CA GLN A 27 7.84 4.53 4.31
C GLN A 27 6.69 4.52 3.28
N GLU A 28 6.97 4.87 2.03
CA GLU A 28 6.00 4.93 0.91
C GLU A 28 5.63 3.53 0.40
N VAL A 29 6.43 2.50 0.71
CA VAL A 29 6.16 1.11 0.30
C VAL A 29 4.77 0.67 0.75
N TRP A 30 4.39 0.99 2.00
CA TRP A 30 3.07 0.63 2.51
C TRP A 30 1.95 1.39 1.80
N CYS A 31 2.13 2.69 1.52
CA CYS A 31 1.16 3.48 0.76
C CYS A 31 0.93 2.90 -0.64
N HIS A 32 1.97 2.36 -1.30
CA HIS A 32 1.81 1.67 -2.58
C HIS A 32 1.07 0.34 -2.45
N VAL A 33 1.27 -0.40 -1.36
CA VAL A 33 0.47 -1.61 -1.05
C VAL A 33 -1.00 -1.25 -0.90
N GLU A 34 -1.30 -0.19 -0.14
CA GLU A 34 -2.67 0.31 0.04
C GLU A 34 -3.29 0.78 -1.28
N ALA A 35 -2.54 1.52 -2.09
CA ALA A 35 -2.99 1.98 -3.41
C ALA A 35 -3.29 0.81 -4.36
N LEU A 36 -2.43 -0.22 -4.36
CA LEU A 36 -2.63 -1.42 -5.16
C LEU A 36 -3.88 -2.20 -4.71
N ALA A 37 -4.10 -2.28 -3.39
CA ALA A 37 -5.29 -2.90 -2.80
C ALA A 37 -6.58 -2.17 -3.20
N VAL A 38 -6.57 -0.83 -3.17
CA VAL A 38 -7.70 0.00 -3.64
C VAL A 38 -7.95 -0.19 -5.14
N ARG A 39 -6.90 -0.17 -5.95
CA ARG A 39 -6.99 -0.30 -7.42
C ARG A 39 -7.57 -1.64 -7.87
N LEU A 40 -7.15 -2.75 -7.23
CA LEU A 40 -7.50 -4.10 -7.67
C LEU A 40 -8.65 -4.73 -6.87
N GLY A 41 -9.00 -4.13 -5.74
CA GLY A 41 -10.09 -4.57 -4.87
C GLY A 41 -9.76 -5.85 -4.09
N GLU A 42 -10.59 -6.11 -3.07
CA GLU A 42 -10.52 -7.34 -2.29
C GLU A 42 -11.01 -8.54 -3.12
N ARG A 43 -10.28 -9.65 -3.04
CA ARG A 43 -10.72 -10.96 -3.52
C ARG A 43 -10.41 -12.03 -2.48
N PRO A 44 -11.21 -13.11 -2.37
CA PRO A 44 -10.94 -14.19 -1.44
C PRO A 44 -9.53 -14.77 -1.64
N GLY A 45 -8.72 -14.78 -0.57
CA GLY A 45 -7.36 -15.31 -0.62
C GLY A 45 -6.34 -14.45 -1.37
N ALA A 46 -6.69 -13.20 -1.72
CA ALA A 46 -5.77 -12.25 -2.34
C ALA A 46 -4.79 -11.65 -1.34
N PHE A 47 -3.55 -11.50 -1.78
CA PHE A 47 -2.47 -10.89 -1.02
C PHE A 47 -1.57 -10.08 -1.94
N ILE A 48 -0.91 -9.10 -1.34
CA ILE A 48 0.12 -8.29 -1.97
C ILE A 48 1.47 -8.72 -1.41
N ARG A 49 2.41 -8.99 -2.30
CA ARG A 49 3.80 -9.28 -1.98
C ARG A 49 4.68 -8.18 -2.55
N VAL A 50 5.57 -7.63 -1.74
CA VAL A 50 6.56 -6.66 -2.19
C VAL A 50 7.95 -7.27 -2.07
N ARG A 51 8.74 -7.12 -3.12
CA ARG A 51 10.14 -7.52 -3.15
C ARG A 51 11.04 -6.31 -3.36
N ASP A 52 12.19 -6.30 -2.72
CA ASP A 52 13.23 -5.31 -3.01
C ASP A 52 13.95 -5.63 -4.35
N GLY A 53 14.80 -4.72 -4.81
CA GLY A 53 15.61 -4.92 -6.03
C GLY A 53 16.60 -6.10 -5.97
N LYS A 54 16.75 -6.77 -4.81
CA LYS A 54 17.53 -8.00 -4.64
C LYS A 54 16.64 -9.25 -4.69
N GLY A 55 15.33 -9.08 -4.83
CA GLY A 55 14.33 -10.16 -4.86
C GLY A 55 13.87 -10.63 -3.48
N HIS A 56 14.31 -10.01 -2.39
CA HIS A 56 13.87 -10.37 -1.04
C HIS A 56 12.46 -9.86 -0.77
N ALA A 57 11.61 -10.71 -0.21
CA ALA A 57 10.27 -10.30 0.19
C ALA A 57 10.36 -9.39 1.43
N VAL A 58 9.97 -8.13 1.28
CA VAL A 58 9.97 -7.13 2.36
C VAL A 58 8.56 -6.91 2.93
N VAL A 59 7.52 -7.17 2.14
CA VAL A 59 6.13 -7.13 2.59
C VAL A 59 5.37 -8.34 2.05
N ARG A 60 4.50 -8.91 2.89
CA ARG A 60 3.45 -9.84 2.49
C ARG A 60 2.22 -9.54 3.34
N ALA A 61 1.17 -9.01 2.71
CA ALA A 61 -0.06 -8.60 3.40
C ALA A 61 -1.29 -9.09 2.64
N GLY A 62 -2.34 -9.46 3.38
CA GLY A 62 -3.65 -9.70 2.77
C GLY A 62 -4.21 -8.40 2.20
N VAL A 63 -4.95 -8.46 1.10
CA VAL A 63 -5.58 -7.25 0.52
C VAL A 63 -6.55 -6.62 1.51
N ALA A 64 -7.32 -7.45 2.24
CA ALA A 64 -8.18 -6.99 3.32
C ALA A 64 -7.42 -6.18 4.39
N THR A 65 -6.20 -6.62 4.74
CA THR A 65 -5.36 -5.91 5.71
C THR A 65 -4.91 -4.55 5.19
N ALA A 66 -4.52 -4.46 3.92
CA ALA A 66 -4.13 -3.20 3.30
C ALA A 66 -5.31 -2.23 3.16
N LEU A 67 -6.53 -2.72 2.91
CA LEU A 67 -7.72 -1.87 2.90
C LEU A 67 -8.08 -1.39 4.31
N ALA A 68 -8.03 -2.29 5.31
CA ALA A 68 -8.30 -1.96 6.70
C ALA A 68 -7.31 -0.91 7.25
N SER A 69 -6.04 -0.93 6.84
CA SER A 69 -5.06 0.05 7.30
C SER A 69 -5.38 1.47 6.82
N ILE A 70 -6.00 1.64 5.65
CA ILE A 70 -6.47 2.94 5.15
C ILE A 70 -7.53 3.54 6.08
N GLU A 71 -8.44 2.73 6.61
CA GLU A 71 -9.45 3.18 7.58
C GLU A 71 -8.79 3.68 8.88
N THR A 72 -7.68 3.07 9.30
CA THR A 72 -6.93 3.47 10.49
C THR A 72 -6.02 4.68 10.29
N CYS A 73 -5.81 5.10 9.04
CA CYS A 73 -4.97 6.25 8.73
C CYS A 73 -5.53 7.50 9.42
N CYS A 74 -4.71 8.20 10.20
CA CYS A 74 -5.15 9.39 10.95
C CYS A 74 -5.24 10.65 10.07
N CYS A 75 -4.73 10.59 8.83
CA CYS A 75 -4.72 11.71 7.90
C CYS A 75 -6.15 11.97 7.38
N LYS A 76 -6.70 13.15 7.68
CA LYS A 76 -8.04 13.56 7.23
C LYS A 76 -8.15 13.72 5.71
N GLY A 77 -7.06 14.07 5.04
CA GLY A 77 -6.99 14.28 3.59
C GLY A 77 -6.37 13.12 2.79
N CYS A 78 -6.25 11.92 3.36
CA CYS A 78 -5.62 10.80 2.65
C CYS A 78 -6.39 10.47 1.36
N PRO A 79 -5.77 10.54 0.17
CA PRO A 79 -6.47 10.33 -1.10
C PRO A 79 -6.99 8.89 -1.24
N LEU A 80 -6.35 7.92 -0.59
CA LEU A 80 -6.73 6.50 -0.63
C LEU A 80 -8.04 6.21 0.10
N LYS A 81 -8.45 7.05 1.07
CA LYS A 81 -9.73 6.90 1.78
C LYS A 81 -10.95 7.08 0.87
N LYS A 82 -10.83 7.82 -0.24
CA LYS A 82 -11.94 8.01 -1.18
C LYS A 82 -12.22 6.78 -2.05
N GLY A 83 -11.27 5.84 -2.11
CA GLY A 83 -11.37 4.63 -2.94
C GLY A 83 -11.50 3.32 -2.18
N ALA A 84 -11.31 3.30 -0.86
CA ALA A 84 -11.44 2.08 -0.07
C ALA A 84 -12.92 1.68 0.12
N PRO A 85 -13.33 0.45 -0.24
CA PRO A 85 -14.67 -0.03 0.07
C PRO A 85 -14.79 -0.21 1.59
N GLY A 86 -15.67 0.55 2.22
CA GLY A 86 -15.79 0.60 3.67
C GLY A 86 -16.16 -0.75 4.29
N GLY A 87 -15.41 -1.13 5.32
CA GLY A 87 -15.75 -2.19 6.26
C GLY A 87 -14.65 -3.24 6.46
N ALA A 88 -13.73 -3.02 7.41
CA ALA A 88 -13.48 -3.92 8.55
C ALA A 88 -12.17 -3.64 9.33
N ARG A 89 -12.33 -3.50 10.65
CA ARG A 89 -11.44 -3.83 11.78
C ARG A 89 -9.91 -3.62 11.65
N ALA A 90 -9.52 -2.42 12.09
CA ALA A 90 -8.37 -2.05 12.92
C ALA A 90 -7.17 -3.03 13.02
N ILE A 91 -6.10 -2.71 12.29
CA ILE A 91 -4.72 -3.04 12.64
C ILE A 91 -3.94 -1.72 12.73
N PRO A 92 -3.12 -1.48 13.77
CA PRO A 92 -2.39 -0.23 13.88
C PRO A 92 -1.31 -0.12 12.79
N ALA A 93 -1.51 0.77 11.81
CA ALA A 93 -0.48 1.17 10.86
C ALA A 93 0.24 2.45 11.35
N PRO A 94 1.54 2.61 11.06
CA PRO A 94 2.42 3.61 11.67
C PRO A 94 2.30 4.97 10.97
N CYS A 95 1.10 5.54 10.86
CA CYS A 95 0.96 6.93 10.45
C CYS A 95 1.19 7.82 11.68
N ARG A 96 2.40 8.38 11.85
CA ARG A 96 2.66 9.39 12.90
C ARG A 96 1.86 10.65 12.59
N TYR A 97 1.07 11.11 13.56
CA TYR A 97 0.13 12.23 13.48
C TYR A 97 0.72 13.59 13.02
N ASP A 98 2.06 13.75 13.02
CA ASP A 98 2.76 15.01 12.72
C ASP A 98 3.51 15.04 11.38
N ALA A 99 3.49 13.96 10.58
CA ALA A 99 4.13 13.95 9.26
C ALA A 99 3.09 14.07 8.14
N PRO A 100 3.37 14.81 7.04
CA PRO A 100 2.55 14.73 5.85
C PRO A 100 2.42 13.25 5.43
N CYS A 101 1.21 12.85 5.10
CA CYS A 101 0.92 11.47 4.71
C CYS A 101 1.82 11.09 3.52
N ALA A 102 2.67 10.07 3.67
CA ALA A 102 3.51 9.56 2.58
C ALA A 102 2.69 8.99 1.40
N CYS A 103 1.35 8.95 1.53
CA CYS A 103 0.43 8.51 0.51
C CYS A 103 -0.14 9.69 -0.33
N GLY A 104 0.28 10.93 -0.06
CA GLY A 104 -0.02 12.09 -0.91
C GLY A 104 0.95 12.16 -2.10
N PRO A 105 0.56 12.80 -3.22
CA PRO A 105 1.53 13.18 -4.23
C PRO A 105 2.60 14.06 -3.57
N GLU A 106 3.86 13.84 -3.91
CA GLU A 106 4.95 14.74 -3.54
C GLU A 106 4.69 16.09 -4.24
N ASP A 107 3.88 16.97 -3.63
CA ASP A 107 3.88 18.38 -3.97
C ASP A 107 5.20 18.96 -3.48
N GLY A 108 6.24 18.73 -4.28
CA GLY A 108 7.47 19.51 -4.22
C GLY A 108 7.12 20.96 -4.55
N ASN A 109 7.07 21.82 -3.54
CA ASN A 109 7.36 23.23 -3.72
C ASN A 109 7.77 23.90 -2.39
N PRO A 110 9.07 24.09 -2.11
CA PRO A 110 9.49 25.10 -1.16
C PRO A 110 9.41 26.47 -1.86
N HIS A 111 8.58 27.34 -1.29
CA HIS A 111 8.42 28.73 -1.68
C HIS A 111 9.69 29.57 -1.46
#